data_AF-A0A7X0LW93-F1
#
_entry.id   AF-A0A7X0LW93-F1
#
_cell.length_a   1.000
_cell.length_b   1.000
_cell.length_c   1.000
_cell.angle_alpha   90.00
_cell.angle_beta   90.00
_cell.angle_gamma   90.00
#
_symmetry.space_group_name_H-M   'P 1'
#
loop_
_entity.id
_entity.type
_entity.pdbx_description
1 polymer ?
#
loop_
_entity_poly.entity_id
_entity_poly.type
_entity_poly.pdbx_seq_one_letter_code
_entity_poly.pdbx_strand_id
1 'polypeptide(L)'
;MKKLIRLVLFVLVLGLVAPVNGQAASRFKDVSTSYTFYDEVLYLSGKGVISGYADGTFKPNITVTRAQAAMMLGRALNLSGEPRNTKFKDVTAYVTGSGYIAAAVEKGIISGYADGTYRPHDSVTRAQMAIFLNRAFTLTKGTENGFSDVSTKMAAYQSILNVSANGIASGYADGTYRPNLAVTRGQFSAFMARTLEPSFRAAVVHFPDKKFEKAIRETLNKPMGNITVADMNSIRKIEAPGVSGSGILLKISQGLNMQRI
;
A
#
# COMPACT_ATOMS: atom_id res chain seq x y z
N MET A 1 42.49 -56.21 -43.71
CA MET A 1 41.14 -55.96 -43.16
C MET A 1 41.27 -55.10 -41.90
N LYS A 2 40.78 -53.85 -41.94
CA LYS A 2 40.23 -53.03 -40.84
C LYS A 2 40.06 -51.61 -41.38
N LYS A 3 38.81 -51.26 -41.65
CA LYS A 3 38.38 -50.06 -42.38
C LYS A 3 38.02 -48.91 -41.42
N LEU A 4 38.36 -47.71 -41.86
CA LEU A 4 37.69 -46.41 -41.72
C LEU A 4 37.41 -45.80 -40.33
N ILE A 5 38.13 -44.69 -40.12
CA ILE A 5 37.86 -43.53 -39.27
C ILE A 5 36.45 -42.98 -39.58
N ARG A 6 35.61 -42.82 -38.54
CA ARG A 6 34.33 -42.09 -38.64
C ARG A 6 34.50 -40.68 -38.06
N LEU A 7 34.49 -39.70 -38.97
CA LEU A 7 34.39 -38.28 -38.70
C LEU A 7 32.97 -37.97 -38.17
N VAL A 8 32.87 -37.52 -36.91
CA VAL A 8 31.60 -37.05 -36.33
C VAL A 8 31.43 -35.58 -36.70
N LEU A 9 30.50 -35.29 -37.60
CA LEU A 9 30.06 -33.94 -37.97
C LEU A 9 29.25 -33.33 -36.83
N PHE A 10 29.79 -32.28 -36.20
CA PHE A 10 29.10 -31.45 -35.21
C PHE A 10 28.20 -30.46 -35.95
N VAL A 11 26.90 -30.76 -36.07
CA VAL A 11 25.94 -29.80 -36.64
C VAL A 11 25.58 -28.78 -35.56
N LEU A 12 26.17 -27.59 -35.67
CA LEU A 12 25.88 -26.42 -34.87
C LEU A 12 24.51 -25.84 -35.31
N VAL A 13 23.43 -26.23 -34.65
CA VAL A 13 22.11 -25.59 -34.86
C VAL A 13 22.13 -24.25 -34.11
N LEU A 14 22.42 -23.17 -34.82
CA LEU A 14 22.13 -21.81 -34.35
C LEU A 14 20.60 -21.63 -34.32
N GLY A 15 20.00 -21.89 -33.16
CA GLY A 15 18.62 -21.49 -32.88
C GLY A 15 18.55 -19.98 -32.77
N LEU A 16 17.88 -19.33 -33.72
CA LEU A 16 17.51 -17.92 -33.66
C LEU A 16 16.55 -17.73 -32.46
N VAL A 17 17.07 -17.30 -31.31
CA VAL A 17 16.22 -16.96 -30.17
C VAL A 17 15.66 -15.57 -30.46
N ALA A 18 14.47 -15.50 -31.06
CA ALA A 18 13.73 -14.25 -31.09
C ALA A 18 13.48 -13.82 -29.64
N PRO A 19 13.65 -12.52 -29.29
CA PRO A 19 13.24 -12.05 -27.99
C PRO A 19 11.73 -12.25 -27.89
N VAL A 20 11.32 -13.20 -27.06
CA VAL A 20 9.94 -13.27 -26.59
C VAL A 20 9.78 -12.01 -25.74
N ASN A 21 9.23 -10.96 -26.34
CA ASN A 21 8.68 -9.83 -25.61
C ASN A 21 7.48 -10.36 -24.84
N GLY A 22 7.75 -11.04 -23.73
CA GLY A 22 6.78 -11.49 -22.77
C GLY A 22 6.16 -10.24 -22.14
N GLN A 23 5.05 -9.78 -22.72
CA GLN A 23 4.08 -9.03 -21.95
C GLN A 23 3.76 -9.91 -20.74
N ALA A 24 4.24 -9.52 -19.56
CA ALA A 24 3.96 -10.24 -18.33
C ALA A 24 2.44 -10.27 -18.18
N ALA A 25 1.83 -11.41 -18.49
CA ALA A 25 0.40 -11.58 -18.34
C ALA A 25 0.02 -11.24 -16.90
N SER A 26 -1.07 -10.49 -16.73
CA SER A 26 -1.59 -10.21 -15.38
C SER A 26 -1.72 -11.53 -14.61
N ARG A 27 -1.07 -11.60 -13.45
CA ARG A 27 -1.04 -12.82 -12.63
C ARG A 27 -2.44 -13.22 -12.13
N PHE A 28 -3.41 -12.31 -12.20
CA PHE A 28 -4.78 -12.51 -11.73
C PHE A 28 -5.80 -12.11 -12.80
N LYS A 29 -6.78 -12.97 -13.05
CA LYS A 29 -7.78 -12.79 -14.13
C LYS A 29 -8.66 -11.55 -13.95
N ASP A 30 -8.84 -11.09 -12.72
CA ASP A 30 -9.72 -9.99 -12.31
C ASP A 30 -8.96 -8.72 -11.88
N VAL A 31 -7.66 -8.64 -12.21
CA VAL A 31 -6.84 -7.45 -12.01
C VAL A 31 -6.32 -6.98 -13.37
N SER A 32 -7.09 -6.10 -14.00
CA SER A 32 -6.71 -5.43 -15.27
C SER A 32 -5.51 -4.50 -15.06
N THR A 33 -4.71 -4.27 -16.10
CA THR A 33 -3.64 -3.25 -16.12
C THR A 33 -4.16 -1.83 -15.88
N SER A 34 -5.45 -1.58 -16.17
CA SER A 34 -6.13 -0.33 -15.85
C SER A 34 -6.63 -0.21 -14.41
N TYR A 35 -6.49 -1.27 -13.60
CA TYR A 35 -6.90 -1.25 -12.21
C TYR A 35 -6.00 -0.30 -11.41
N THR A 36 -6.60 0.56 -10.59
CA THR A 36 -5.90 1.64 -9.89
C THR A 36 -4.74 1.17 -9.00
N PHE A 37 -4.79 -0.07 -8.49
CA PHE A 37 -3.73 -0.64 -7.64
C PHE A 37 -3.00 -1.81 -8.32
N TYR A 38 -2.96 -1.84 -9.66
CA TYR A 38 -2.37 -2.93 -10.44
C TYR A 38 -0.91 -3.19 -10.03
N ASP A 39 -0.08 -2.14 -10.02
CA ASP A 39 1.34 -2.27 -9.74
C ASP A 39 1.61 -2.67 -8.29
N GLU A 40 0.88 -2.11 -7.32
CA GLU A 40 1.00 -2.49 -5.90
C GLU A 40 0.61 -3.96 -5.68
N VAL A 41 -0.43 -4.45 -6.37
CA VAL A 41 -0.85 -5.85 -6.30
C VAL A 41 0.22 -6.78 -6.90
N LEU A 42 0.78 -6.44 -8.07
CA LEU A 42 1.84 -7.25 -8.66
C LEU A 42 3.12 -7.25 -7.82
N TYR A 43 3.51 -6.09 -7.29
CA TYR A 43 4.66 -5.95 -6.40
C TYR A 43 4.56 -6.88 -5.19
N LEU A 44 3.44 -6.82 -4.46
CA LEU A 44 3.25 -7.66 -3.28
C LEU A 44 3.12 -9.14 -3.64
N SER A 45 2.55 -9.47 -4.80
CA SER A 45 2.50 -10.85 -5.26
C SER A 45 3.90 -11.37 -5.60
N GLY A 46 4.76 -10.55 -6.22
CA GLY A 46 6.15 -10.89 -6.51
C GLY A 46 7.00 -11.06 -5.24
N LYS A 47 6.67 -10.34 -4.17
CA LYS A 47 7.25 -10.48 -2.83
C LYS A 47 6.68 -11.67 -2.03
N GLY A 48 5.67 -12.38 -2.54
CA GLY A 48 5.01 -13.47 -1.82
C GLY A 48 4.17 -13.01 -0.62
N VAL A 49 3.90 -11.71 -0.47
CA VAL A 49 3.09 -11.13 0.61
C VAL A 49 1.61 -11.46 0.40
N ILE A 50 1.18 -11.42 -0.86
CA ILE A 50 -0.20 -11.71 -1.25
C ILE A 50 -0.26 -12.87 -2.24
N SER A 51 -1.40 -13.54 -2.23
CA SER A 51 -1.73 -14.60 -3.17
C SER A 51 -3.17 -14.45 -3.65
N GLY A 52 -3.45 -14.97 -4.84
CA GLY A 52 -4.79 -15.13 -5.37
C GLY A 52 -5.49 -16.36 -4.80
N TYR A 53 -6.68 -16.60 -5.30
CA TYR A 53 -7.51 -17.78 -5.06
C TYR A 53 -7.19 -18.87 -6.08
N ALA A 54 -7.61 -20.11 -5.78
CA ALA A 54 -7.40 -21.27 -6.65
C ALA A 54 -8.03 -21.11 -8.05
N ASP A 55 -9.08 -20.29 -8.18
CA ASP A 55 -9.75 -19.96 -9.45
C ASP A 55 -8.94 -19.01 -10.36
N GLY A 56 -7.78 -18.51 -9.88
CA GLY A 56 -6.92 -17.57 -10.58
C GLY A 56 -7.32 -16.10 -10.39
N THR A 57 -8.23 -15.80 -9.48
CA THR A 57 -8.65 -14.42 -9.15
C THR A 57 -7.90 -13.87 -7.93
N PHE A 58 -7.83 -12.55 -7.80
CA PHE A 58 -7.34 -11.84 -6.63
C PHE A 58 -8.46 -11.32 -5.73
N LYS A 59 -9.63 -11.03 -6.31
CA LYS A 59 -10.81 -10.42 -5.69
C LYS A 59 -10.48 -9.06 -5.08
N PRO A 60 -10.08 -8.04 -5.87
CA PRO A 60 -9.61 -6.76 -5.33
C PRO A 60 -10.65 -6.00 -4.49
N ASN A 61 -11.94 -6.23 -4.76
CA ASN A 61 -13.04 -5.46 -4.17
C ASN A 61 -13.66 -6.08 -2.92
N ILE A 62 -13.29 -7.31 -2.54
CA ILE A 62 -13.77 -7.89 -1.27
C ILE A 62 -12.95 -7.36 -0.10
N THR A 63 -13.58 -7.24 1.06
CA THR A 63 -12.92 -6.76 2.28
C THR A 63 -11.94 -7.79 2.84
N VAL A 64 -10.86 -7.30 3.45
CA VAL A 64 -9.85 -8.13 4.12
C VAL A 64 -10.32 -8.47 5.53
N THR A 65 -10.33 -9.76 5.88
CA THR A 65 -10.60 -10.19 7.25
C THR A 65 -9.38 -9.98 8.16
N ARG A 66 -9.59 -9.93 9.47
CA ARG A 66 -8.50 -9.79 10.46
C ARG A 66 -7.48 -10.94 10.39
N ALA A 67 -7.90 -12.16 10.06
CA ALA A 67 -6.98 -13.26 9.81
C ALA A 67 -6.15 -13.05 8.53
N GLN A 68 -6.79 -12.64 7.44
CA GLN A 68 -6.09 -12.36 6.17
C GLN A 68 -5.08 -11.22 6.32
N ALA A 69 -5.43 -10.16 7.07
CA ALA A 69 -4.50 -9.07 7.37
C ALA A 69 -3.28 -9.58 8.16
N ALA A 70 -3.48 -10.43 9.16
CA ALA A 70 -2.38 -11.05 9.92
C ALA A 70 -1.48 -11.91 9.01
N MET A 71 -2.05 -12.66 8.07
CA MET A 71 -1.27 -13.43 7.09
C MET A 71 -0.43 -12.52 6.18
N MET A 72 -1.00 -11.42 5.67
CA MET A 72 -0.29 -10.47 4.82
C MET A 72 0.84 -9.77 5.59
N LEU A 73 0.57 -9.26 6.79
CA LEU A 73 1.59 -8.68 7.68
C LEU A 73 2.68 -9.69 8.04
N GLY A 74 2.28 -10.91 8.40
CA GLY A 74 3.19 -11.97 8.78
C GLY A 74 4.14 -12.36 7.66
N ARG A 75 3.64 -12.49 6.42
CA ARG A 75 4.49 -12.73 5.25
C ARG A 75 5.43 -11.57 4.96
N ALA A 76 4.94 -10.33 5.01
CA ALA A 76 5.77 -9.15 4.80
C ALA A 76 6.92 -9.02 5.82
N LEU A 77 6.72 -9.54 7.03
CA LEU A 77 7.67 -9.49 8.13
C LEU A 77 8.43 -10.81 8.36
N ASN A 78 8.26 -11.81 7.49
CA ASN A 78 8.83 -13.15 7.62
C ASN A 78 8.54 -13.81 8.99
N LEU A 79 7.32 -13.63 9.51
CA LEU A 79 6.85 -14.31 10.71
C LEU A 79 6.49 -15.77 10.42
N SER A 80 6.61 -16.63 11.43
CA SER A 80 6.18 -18.02 11.32
C SER A 80 4.66 -18.12 11.12
N GLY A 81 4.26 -18.85 10.07
CA GLY A 81 2.87 -19.17 9.77
C GLY A 81 2.41 -20.52 10.32
N GLU A 82 3.26 -21.24 11.05
CA GLU A 82 2.98 -22.60 11.53
C GLU A 82 1.69 -22.65 12.37
N PRO A 83 0.70 -23.48 11.99
CA PRO A 83 -0.57 -23.55 12.71
C PRO A 83 -0.38 -23.89 14.20
N ARG A 84 -0.96 -23.07 15.08
CA ARG A 84 -0.90 -23.30 16.53
C ARG A 84 -2.05 -22.61 17.26
N ASN A 85 -2.35 -23.12 18.44
CA ASN A 85 -3.31 -22.47 19.33
C ASN A 85 -2.77 -21.10 19.76
N THR A 86 -3.69 -20.16 19.96
CA THR A 86 -3.38 -18.82 20.45
C THR A 86 -3.96 -18.63 21.85
N LYS A 87 -3.72 -17.46 22.45
CA LYS A 87 -4.39 -17.07 23.69
C LYS A 87 -5.88 -16.72 23.52
N PHE A 88 -6.38 -16.63 22.29
CA PHE A 88 -7.75 -16.23 22.01
C PHE A 88 -8.66 -17.45 21.90
N LYS A 89 -9.82 -17.37 22.53
CA LYS A 89 -10.81 -18.46 22.59
C LYS A 89 -11.38 -18.86 21.22
N ASP A 90 -11.32 -17.96 20.25
CA ASP A 90 -11.85 -18.11 18.89
C ASP A 90 -10.76 -18.34 17.83
N VAL A 91 -9.51 -18.59 18.24
CA VAL A 91 -8.40 -18.91 17.32
C VAL A 91 -7.63 -20.12 17.82
N THR A 92 -8.11 -21.30 17.41
CA THR A 92 -7.40 -22.59 17.53
C THR A 92 -6.40 -22.77 16.39
N ALA A 93 -5.56 -23.81 16.47
CA ALA A 93 -4.64 -24.17 15.39
C ALA A 93 -5.33 -24.37 14.03
N TYR A 94 -6.59 -24.80 14.01
CA TYR A 94 -7.39 -25.03 12.81
C TYR A 94 -7.90 -23.76 12.12
N VAL A 95 -7.86 -22.60 12.79
CA VAL A 95 -8.23 -21.33 12.17
C VAL A 95 -7.17 -20.93 11.15
N THR A 96 -7.60 -20.64 9.92
CA THR A 96 -6.69 -20.18 8.86
C THR A 96 -5.91 -18.95 9.32
N GLY A 97 -4.57 -19.04 9.27
CA GLY A 97 -3.68 -17.98 9.71
C GLY A 97 -3.41 -17.95 11.22
N SER A 98 -3.81 -18.97 11.98
CA SER A 98 -3.58 -19.07 13.43
C SER A 98 -2.12 -18.81 13.84
N GLY A 99 -1.15 -19.39 13.11
CA GLY A 99 0.28 -19.15 13.31
C GLY A 99 0.69 -17.68 13.14
N TYR A 100 0.26 -17.06 12.05
CA TYR A 100 0.52 -15.64 11.80
C TYR A 100 -0.17 -14.71 12.82
N ILE A 101 -1.39 -15.04 13.24
CA ILE A 101 -2.09 -14.31 14.30
C ILE A 101 -1.27 -14.39 15.59
N ALA A 102 -0.84 -15.58 15.99
CA ALA A 102 -0.05 -15.77 17.20
C ALA A 102 1.27 -14.98 17.14
N ALA A 103 2.02 -15.11 16.04
CA ALA A 103 3.30 -14.42 15.87
C ALA A 103 3.16 -12.89 15.84
N ALA A 104 2.13 -12.37 15.17
CA ALA A 104 1.90 -10.92 15.10
C ALA A 104 1.43 -10.34 16.44
N VAL A 105 0.73 -11.12 17.28
CA VAL A 105 0.41 -10.72 18.67
C VAL A 105 1.66 -10.67 19.53
N GLU A 106 2.54 -11.68 19.44
CA GLU A 106 3.81 -11.72 20.19
C GLU A 106 4.72 -10.54 19.85
N LYS A 107 4.68 -10.08 18.60
CA LYS A 107 5.38 -8.87 18.14
C LYS A 107 4.65 -7.57 18.45
N GLY A 108 3.47 -7.62 19.08
CA GLY A 108 2.68 -6.44 19.43
C GLY A 108 2.07 -5.70 18.23
N ILE A 109 2.04 -6.32 17.04
CA ILE A 109 1.53 -5.71 15.81
C ILE A 109 0.00 -5.64 15.83
N ILE A 110 -0.62 -6.76 16.24
CA ILE A 110 -2.06 -6.91 16.36
C ILE A 110 -2.46 -7.25 17.80
N SER A 111 -3.71 -6.99 18.13
CA SER A 111 -4.29 -7.32 19.43
C SER A 111 -5.73 -7.83 19.26
N GLY A 112 -6.17 -8.63 20.24
CA GLY A 112 -7.57 -9.04 20.36
C GLY A 112 -8.40 -8.03 21.15
N TYR A 113 -9.61 -8.44 21.50
CA TYR A 113 -10.58 -7.68 22.26
C TYR A 113 -10.55 -8.06 23.74
N ALA A 114 -11.12 -7.20 24.59
CA ALA A 114 -11.14 -7.39 26.04
C ALA A 114 -11.90 -8.66 26.48
N ASP A 115 -12.79 -9.18 25.63
CA ASP A 115 -13.55 -10.43 25.86
C ASP A 115 -12.74 -11.71 25.59
N GLY A 116 -11.44 -11.59 25.30
CA GLY A 116 -10.55 -12.70 24.98
C GLY A 116 -10.67 -13.24 23.55
N THR A 117 -11.37 -12.55 22.65
CA THR A 117 -11.47 -12.93 21.22
C THR A 117 -10.47 -12.19 20.34
N TYR A 118 -10.14 -12.76 19.17
CA TYR A 118 -9.47 -12.05 18.08
C TYR A 118 -10.41 -11.60 16.98
N ARG A 119 -11.52 -12.32 16.78
CA ARG A 119 -12.50 -12.17 15.69
C ARG A 119 -11.86 -12.29 14.31
N PRO A 120 -11.33 -13.47 13.93
CA PRO A 120 -10.54 -13.66 12.71
C PRO A 120 -11.32 -13.37 11.42
N HIS A 121 -12.65 -13.46 11.46
CA HIS A 121 -13.53 -13.30 10.30
C HIS A 121 -14.08 -11.89 10.13
N ASP A 122 -13.95 -11.01 11.12
CA ASP A 122 -14.38 -9.61 10.99
C ASP A 122 -13.49 -8.89 9.98
N SER A 123 -14.08 -7.96 9.23
CA SER A 123 -13.35 -7.11 8.31
C SER A 123 -12.46 -6.11 9.04
N VAL A 124 -11.28 -5.84 8.49
CA VAL A 124 -10.38 -4.80 8.98
C VAL A 124 -10.85 -3.43 8.51
N THR A 125 -10.93 -2.49 9.45
CA THR A 125 -11.23 -1.07 9.16
C THR A 125 -9.97 -0.29 8.77
N ARG A 126 -10.14 0.85 8.10
CA ARG A 126 -9.04 1.76 7.76
C ARG A 126 -8.21 2.19 8.98
N ALA A 127 -8.87 2.46 10.12
CA ALA A 127 -8.20 2.78 11.38
C ALA A 127 -7.37 1.60 11.93
N GLN A 128 -7.92 0.39 11.92
CA GLN A 128 -7.17 -0.80 12.34
C GLN A 128 -5.98 -1.07 11.43
N MET A 129 -6.15 -0.88 10.13
CA MET A 129 -5.06 -0.99 9.16
C MET A 129 -3.94 0.00 9.46
N ALA A 130 -4.25 1.26 9.74
CA ALA A 130 -3.26 2.26 10.14
C ALA A 130 -2.50 1.84 11.40
N ILE A 131 -3.20 1.32 12.42
CA ILE A 131 -2.59 0.80 13.65
C ILE A 131 -1.63 -0.35 13.33
N PHE A 132 -2.03 -1.31 12.50
CA PHE A 132 -1.21 -2.46 12.17
C PHE A 132 0.07 -2.05 11.46
N LEU A 133 -0.01 -1.21 10.43
CA LEU A 133 1.16 -0.73 9.69
C LEU A 133 2.10 0.09 10.59
N ASN A 134 1.54 0.97 11.42
CA ASN A 134 2.32 1.80 12.33
C ASN A 134 3.03 1.00 13.44
N ARG A 135 2.51 -0.17 13.82
CA ARG A 135 3.15 -1.07 14.79
C ARG A 135 4.14 -2.02 14.12
N ALA A 136 3.86 -2.43 12.89
CA ALA A 136 4.69 -3.33 12.12
C ALA A 136 5.95 -2.67 11.55
N PHE A 137 5.89 -1.37 11.23
CA PHE A 137 6.94 -0.68 10.50
C PHE A 137 7.29 0.67 11.14
N THR A 138 8.55 1.07 11.02
CA THR A 138 9.00 2.40 11.44
C THR A 138 8.49 3.45 10.47
N LEU A 139 7.57 4.29 10.94
CA LEU A 139 6.99 5.39 10.18
C LEU A 139 7.39 6.73 10.79
N THR A 140 7.65 7.73 9.94
CA THR A 140 7.83 9.11 10.40
C THR A 140 6.58 9.58 11.14
N LYS A 141 6.77 10.24 12.29
CA LYS A 141 5.66 10.72 13.10
C LYS A 141 4.95 11.88 12.39
N GLY A 142 3.66 11.72 12.10
CA GLY A 142 2.81 12.80 11.63
C GLY A 142 2.38 13.70 12.78
N THR A 143 2.39 15.01 12.57
CA THR A 143 2.03 16.00 13.60
C THR A 143 0.72 16.74 13.31
N GLU A 144 0.18 16.59 12.11
CA GLU A 144 -0.96 17.37 11.65
C GLU A 144 -2.18 16.49 11.43
N ASN A 145 -3.27 16.83 12.10
CA ASN A 145 -4.56 16.21 11.83
C ASN A 145 -5.24 16.92 10.68
N GLY A 146 -5.32 16.24 9.55
CA GLY A 146 -5.93 16.78 8.35
C GLY A 146 -7.38 16.38 8.10
N PHE A 147 -7.97 15.59 9.00
CA PHE A 147 -9.24 14.93 8.75
C PHE A 147 -10.29 15.35 9.76
N SER A 148 -11.48 15.71 9.27
CA SER A 148 -12.59 16.18 10.11
C SER A 148 -13.19 15.09 11.00
N ASP A 149 -13.03 13.82 10.63
CA ASP A 149 -13.57 12.65 11.31
C ASP A 149 -12.53 11.86 12.13
N VAL A 150 -11.34 12.45 12.36
CA VAL A 150 -10.27 11.87 13.16
C VAL A 150 -10.14 12.64 14.48
N SER A 151 -10.68 12.06 15.55
CA SER A 151 -10.61 12.64 16.90
C SER A 151 -9.28 12.31 17.59
N THR A 152 -8.72 13.26 18.34
CA THR A 152 -7.53 13.08 19.19
C THR A 152 -7.72 12.00 20.27
N LYS A 153 -8.96 11.66 20.61
CA LYS A 153 -9.30 10.61 21.58
C LYS A 153 -9.38 9.21 20.97
N MET A 154 -9.32 9.10 19.63
CA MET A 154 -9.40 7.80 18.95
C MET A 154 -8.10 7.01 19.14
N ALA A 155 -8.19 5.71 19.42
CA ALA A 155 -7.03 4.83 19.56
C ALA A 155 -6.09 4.83 18.33
N ALA A 156 -6.65 5.01 17.14
CA ALA A 156 -5.90 5.07 15.88
C ALA A 156 -5.32 6.45 15.55
N TYR A 157 -5.57 7.50 16.35
CA TYR A 157 -5.26 8.89 16.02
C TYR A 157 -3.83 9.06 15.50
N GLN A 158 -2.82 8.72 16.30
CA GLN A 158 -1.43 8.89 15.91
C GLN A 158 -1.04 7.98 14.73
N SER A 159 -1.59 6.77 14.67
CA SER A 159 -1.31 5.85 13.57
C SER A 159 -1.85 6.38 12.24
N ILE A 160 -3.02 7.01 12.24
CA ILE A 160 -3.61 7.68 11.06
C ILE A 160 -2.71 8.83 10.61
N LEU A 161 -2.23 9.67 11.54
CA LEU A 161 -1.32 10.76 11.20
C LEU A 161 -0.01 10.24 10.59
N ASN A 162 0.53 9.16 11.13
CA ASN A 162 1.77 8.56 10.65
C ASN A 162 1.61 8.00 9.24
N VAL A 163 0.57 7.20 8.98
CA VAL A 163 0.36 6.67 7.61
C VAL A 163 0.04 7.77 6.60
N SER A 164 -0.60 8.86 7.02
CA SER A 164 -0.83 10.03 6.16
C SER A 164 0.47 10.78 5.87
N ALA A 165 1.28 11.09 6.89
CA ALA A 165 2.52 11.84 6.74
C ALA A 165 3.58 11.09 5.90
N ASN A 166 3.54 9.75 5.93
CA ASN A 166 4.41 8.91 5.09
C ASN A 166 3.79 8.65 3.71
N GLY A 167 2.67 9.28 3.36
CA GLY A 167 1.99 9.10 2.08
C GLY A 167 1.50 7.69 1.76
N ILE A 168 1.30 6.88 2.79
CA ILE A 168 0.80 5.51 2.69
C ILE A 168 -0.71 5.53 2.46
N ALA A 169 -1.43 6.35 3.22
CA ALA A 169 -2.88 6.49 3.12
C ALA A 169 -3.29 7.96 2.97
N SER A 170 -4.20 8.22 2.02
CA SER A 170 -4.85 9.52 1.87
C SER A 170 -6.29 9.48 2.38
N GLY A 171 -6.83 10.65 2.70
CA GLY A 171 -8.26 10.84 2.92
C GLY A 171 -9.05 10.97 1.62
N TYR A 172 -10.33 11.30 1.77
CA TYR A 172 -11.29 11.53 0.69
C TYR A 172 -11.40 13.02 0.37
N ALA A 173 -11.97 13.34 -0.79
CA ALA A 173 -12.11 14.72 -1.25
C ALA A 173 -12.93 15.61 -0.29
N ASP A 174 -13.82 15.01 0.50
CA ASP A 174 -14.66 15.68 1.50
C ASP A 174 -13.94 16.01 2.82
N GLY A 175 -12.63 15.74 2.93
CA GLY A 175 -11.89 15.98 4.16
C GLY A 175 -11.99 14.91 5.23
N THR A 176 -12.55 13.75 4.91
CA THR A 176 -12.64 12.62 5.83
C THR A 176 -11.51 11.61 5.61
N TYR A 177 -11.12 10.90 6.66
CA TYR A 177 -10.28 9.71 6.60
C TYR A 177 -11.13 8.43 6.47
N ARG A 178 -12.37 8.44 6.97
CA ARG A 178 -13.31 7.31 7.09
C ARG A 178 -12.74 6.14 7.90
N PRO A 179 -12.38 6.36 9.19
CA PRO A 179 -11.67 5.38 10.01
C PRO A 179 -12.41 4.04 10.16
N ASN A 180 -13.74 4.06 10.17
CA ASN A 180 -14.58 2.88 10.38
C ASN A 180 -14.90 2.10 9.09
N LEU A 181 -14.51 2.61 7.92
CA LEU A 181 -14.77 1.93 6.66
C LEU A 181 -13.88 0.69 6.54
N ALA A 182 -14.46 -0.44 6.12
CA ALA A 182 -13.71 -1.66 5.85
C ALA A 182 -12.78 -1.50 4.63
N VAL A 183 -11.60 -2.09 4.70
CA VAL A 183 -10.57 -2.00 3.65
C VAL A 183 -10.72 -3.17 2.68
N THR A 184 -10.78 -2.89 1.38
CA THR A 184 -10.77 -3.94 0.35
C THR A 184 -9.38 -4.55 0.20
N ARG A 185 -9.28 -5.75 -0.39
CA ARG A 185 -8.00 -6.43 -0.69
C ARG A 185 -7.08 -5.57 -1.53
N GLY A 186 -7.62 -4.86 -2.52
CA GLY A 186 -6.87 -3.91 -3.32
C GLY A 186 -6.34 -2.74 -2.51
N GLN A 187 -7.19 -2.11 -1.70
CA GLN A 187 -6.77 -0.99 -0.85
C GLN A 187 -5.73 -1.40 0.20
N PHE A 188 -5.91 -2.58 0.81
CA PHE A 188 -4.95 -3.12 1.76
C PHE A 188 -3.58 -3.36 1.10
N SER A 189 -3.61 -3.90 -0.12
CA SER A 189 -2.40 -4.12 -0.93
C SER A 189 -1.71 -2.80 -1.27
N ALA A 190 -2.46 -1.78 -1.67
CA ALA A 190 -1.90 -0.45 -1.93
C ALA A 190 -1.20 0.14 -0.69
N PHE A 191 -1.83 0.10 0.48
CA PHE A 191 -1.22 0.60 1.72
C PHE A 191 0.02 -0.20 2.13
N MET A 192 -0.03 -1.53 2.03
CA MET A 192 1.12 -2.37 2.34
C MET A 192 2.28 -2.13 1.37
N ALA A 193 2.02 -2.08 0.05
CA ALA A 193 3.03 -1.81 -0.96
C ALA A 193 3.70 -0.44 -0.73
N ARG A 194 2.91 0.61 -0.48
CA ARG A 194 3.43 1.94 -0.15
C ARG A 194 4.22 1.98 1.15
N THR A 195 3.89 1.11 2.09
CA THR A 195 4.65 0.98 3.34
C THR A 195 6.03 0.40 3.04
N LEU A 196 6.08 -0.69 2.25
CA LEU A 196 7.29 -1.45 1.93
C LEU A 196 8.18 -0.79 0.87
N GLU A 197 7.59 -0.02 -0.04
CA GLU A 197 8.25 0.54 -1.21
C GLU A 197 7.81 2.01 -1.40
N PRO A 198 8.65 2.97 -0.96
CA PRO A 198 8.32 4.38 -1.02
C PRO A 198 8.01 4.91 -2.42
N SER A 199 8.50 4.29 -3.49
CA SER A 199 8.20 4.72 -4.87
C SER A 199 6.72 4.59 -5.25
N PHE A 200 5.93 3.75 -4.56
CA PHE A 200 4.46 3.70 -4.75
C PHE A 200 3.71 4.80 -4.00
N ARG A 201 4.37 5.52 -3.08
CA ARG A 201 3.75 6.64 -2.37
C ARG A 201 3.52 7.73 -3.39
N ALA A 202 2.35 8.35 -3.35
CA ALA A 202 2.14 9.55 -4.13
C ALA A 202 3.22 10.57 -3.72
N ALA A 203 3.95 11.13 -4.69
CA ALA A 203 4.98 12.13 -4.42
C ALA A 203 4.38 13.27 -3.59
N VAL A 204 4.72 13.30 -2.30
CA VAL A 204 4.20 14.27 -1.34
C VAL A 204 4.93 15.57 -1.60
N VAL A 205 4.22 16.56 -2.10
CA VAL A 205 4.76 17.90 -2.23
C VAL A 205 5.07 18.41 -0.84
N HIS A 206 6.35 18.62 -0.57
CA HIS A 206 6.79 19.30 0.63
C HIS A 206 6.67 20.80 0.43
N PHE A 207 5.78 21.42 1.19
CA PHE A 207 5.59 22.86 1.12
C PHE A 207 6.61 23.56 2.03
N PRO A 208 7.21 24.67 1.56
CA PRO A 208 8.20 25.42 2.34
C PRO A 208 7.61 26.11 3.57
N ASP A 209 6.29 26.38 3.56
CA ASP A 209 5.60 26.98 4.70
C ASP A 209 4.12 26.59 4.75
N LYS A 210 3.56 26.55 5.98
CA LYS A 210 2.20 26.11 6.26
C LYS A 210 1.12 27.03 5.69
N LYS A 211 1.41 28.33 5.53
CA LYS A 211 0.45 29.29 4.96
C LYS A 211 0.32 29.05 3.46
N PHE A 212 1.43 28.74 2.78
CA PHE A 212 1.44 28.36 1.38
C PHE A 212 0.77 27.01 1.15
N GLU A 213 1.06 26.01 1.97
CA GLU A 213 0.35 24.72 1.94
C GLU A 213 -1.17 24.89 2.09
N LYS A 214 -1.60 25.66 3.09
CA LYS A 214 -3.03 25.95 3.32
C LYS A 214 -3.66 26.65 2.11
N ALA A 215 -3.00 27.65 1.53
CA ALA A 215 -3.50 28.36 0.35
C ALA A 215 -3.63 27.42 -0.86
N ILE A 216 -2.63 26.58 -1.13
CA ILE A 216 -2.68 25.59 -2.20
C ILE A 216 -3.80 24.57 -1.98
N ARG A 217 -4.01 24.13 -0.73
CA ARG A 217 -5.11 23.24 -0.32
C ARG A 217 -6.48 23.86 -0.57
N GLU A 218 -6.67 25.11 -0.15
CA GLU A 218 -7.89 25.89 -0.39
C GLU A 218 -8.17 26.04 -1.90
N THR A 219 -7.14 26.38 -2.70
CA THR A 219 -7.26 26.47 -4.17
C THR A 219 -7.66 25.14 -4.82
N LEU A 220 -7.14 24.02 -4.31
CA LEU A 220 -7.46 22.69 -4.82
C LEU A 220 -8.78 22.12 -4.28
N ASN A 221 -9.44 22.82 -3.34
CA ASN A 221 -10.53 22.29 -2.53
C ASN A 221 -10.18 20.89 -1.96
N LYS A 222 -8.94 20.74 -1.49
CA LYS A 222 -8.43 19.48 -0.92
C LYS A 222 -8.20 19.63 0.58
N PRO A 223 -8.57 18.61 1.37
CA PRO A 223 -8.23 18.59 2.78
C PRO A 223 -6.73 18.46 3.00
N MET A 224 -6.33 18.64 4.25
CA MET A 224 -4.98 18.36 4.75
C MET A 224 -4.66 16.85 4.58
N GLY A 225 -3.53 16.53 3.93
CA GLY A 225 -3.16 15.20 3.42
C GLY A 225 -2.29 15.26 2.14
N ASN A 226 -1.93 14.14 1.51
CA ASN A 226 -1.02 14.16 0.35
C ASN A 226 -1.53 15.08 -0.79
N ILE A 227 -0.87 16.22 -1.02
CA ILE A 227 -0.91 16.92 -2.30
C ILE A 227 0.11 16.23 -3.19
N THR A 228 -0.38 15.71 -4.30
CA THR A 228 0.46 15.00 -5.27
C THR A 228 1.06 15.98 -6.27
N VAL A 229 2.14 15.57 -6.95
CA VAL A 229 2.67 16.34 -8.10
C VAL A 229 1.60 16.51 -9.19
N ALA A 230 0.70 15.54 -9.37
CA ALA A 230 -0.42 15.66 -10.29
C ALA A 230 -1.40 16.77 -9.88
N ASP A 231 -1.65 16.92 -8.57
CA ASP A 231 -2.47 18.01 -8.04
C ASP A 231 -1.80 19.37 -8.23
N MET A 232 -0.49 19.46 -8.10
CA MET A 232 0.23 20.70 -8.44
C MET A 232 0.19 21.02 -9.93
N ASN A 233 0.25 19.99 -10.78
CA ASN A 233 0.17 20.16 -12.21
C ASN A 233 -1.23 20.59 -12.68
N SER A 234 -2.30 20.28 -11.93
CA SER A 234 -3.64 20.79 -12.23
C SER A 234 -3.77 22.28 -11.90
N ILE A 235 -3.10 22.79 -10.87
CA ILE A 235 -3.04 24.24 -10.56
C ILE A 235 -2.40 25.02 -11.71
N ARG A 236 -1.32 24.49 -12.32
CA ARG A 236 -0.65 25.13 -13.46
C ARG A 236 -1.56 25.32 -14.68
N LYS A 237 -2.65 24.55 -14.79
CA LYS A 237 -3.64 24.67 -15.87
C LYS A 237 -4.77 25.64 -15.55
N ILE A 238 -4.88 26.11 -14.30
CA ILE A 238 -5.86 27.11 -13.87
C ILE A 238 -5.23 28.49 -14.08
N GLU A 239 -5.29 29.02 -15.31
CA GLU A 239 -5.18 30.47 -15.52
C GLU A 239 -6.53 31.09 -15.12
N ALA A 240 -6.74 31.28 -13.81
CA ALA A 240 -7.95 31.95 -13.33
C ALA A 240 -7.75 33.49 -13.39
N PRO A 241 -8.68 34.25 -14.00
CA PRO A 241 -8.61 35.71 -14.04
C PRO A 241 -8.74 36.26 -12.61
N GLY A 242 -7.76 37.05 -12.18
CA GLY A 242 -7.79 37.76 -10.89
C GLY A 242 -6.89 37.21 -9.78
N VAL A 243 -6.22 36.07 -9.99
CA VAL A 243 -5.12 35.65 -9.11
C VAL A 243 -3.82 36.08 -9.76
N SER A 244 -2.99 36.87 -9.07
CA SER A 244 -1.63 37.19 -9.52
C SER A 244 -0.79 35.90 -9.59
N GLY A 245 -0.91 35.20 -10.71
CA GLY A 245 -0.29 33.90 -10.97
C GLY A 245 1.23 33.93 -10.90
N SER A 246 1.84 35.13 -11.04
CA SER A 246 3.28 35.31 -11.02
C SER A 246 3.92 34.88 -9.69
N GLY A 247 3.30 35.12 -8.53
CA GLY A 247 3.90 34.79 -7.23
C GLY A 247 3.81 33.30 -6.85
N ILE A 248 2.70 32.64 -7.17
CA ILE A 248 2.48 31.22 -6.90
C ILE A 248 3.30 30.37 -7.89
N LEU A 249 3.32 30.74 -9.18
CA LEU A 249 4.12 30.05 -10.19
C LEU A 249 5.62 30.22 -9.95
N LEU A 250 6.11 31.38 -9.49
CA LEU A 250 7.52 31.57 -9.12
C LEU A 250 7.93 30.64 -7.96
N LYS A 251 7.10 30.56 -6.90
CA LYS A 251 7.39 29.71 -5.72
C LYS A 251 7.31 28.23 -6.05
N ILE A 252 6.38 27.81 -6.92
CA ILE A 252 6.30 26.44 -7.42
C ILE A 252 7.53 26.10 -8.29
N SER A 253 7.96 27.02 -9.14
CA SER A 253 9.18 26.89 -9.96
C SER A 253 10.45 26.79 -9.10
N GLN A 254 10.57 27.63 -8.06
CA GLN A 254 11.70 27.62 -7.13
C GLN A 254 11.69 26.42 -6.18
N GLY A 255 10.53 25.90 -5.78
CA GLY A 255 10.40 24.73 -4.90
C GLY A 255 10.59 23.37 -5.59
N LEU A 256 10.15 23.23 -6.84
CA LEU A 256 10.39 22.00 -7.64
C LEU A 256 11.87 21.82 -8.00
N ASN A 257 12.67 22.87 -7.93
CA ASN A 257 14.11 22.81 -8.21
C ASN A 257 14.95 22.35 -7.00
N MET A 258 14.34 22.02 -5.85
CA MET A 258 15.05 21.61 -4.63
C MET A 258 14.92 20.12 -4.26
N GLN A 259 14.25 19.27 -5.04
CA GLN A 259 14.21 17.81 -4.78
C GLN A 259 14.54 16.97 -6.00
N ARG A 260 15.82 17.00 -6.37
CA ARG A 260 16.55 15.83 -6.87
C ARG A 260 17.76 15.59 -5.96
N ILE A 261 17.50 15.07 -4.75
CA ILE A 261 18.48 14.32 -3.95
C ILE A 261 17.70 13.22 -3.25
#